data_AF-A0A7X2MVM4-F1
#
_entry.id   AF-A0A7X2MVM4-F1
#
_cell.length_a   1.000
_cell.length_b   1.000
_cell.length_c   1.000
_cell.angle_alpha   90.00
_cell.angle_beta   90.00
_cell.angle_gamma   90.00
#
_symmetry.space_group_name_H-M   'P 1'
#
loop_
_entity.id
_entity.type
_entity.pdbx_description
1 polymer ?
#
loop_
_entity_poly.entity_id
_entity_poly.type
_entity_poly.pdbx_seq_one_letter_code
_entity_poly.pdbx_strand_id
1 'polypeptide(L)' 'MSKKILFLKICYTKWLLNSLLKFLSPRNRLVIYVSQYLDKSIVIYQSLLYKKYKIKRSSNKISLRKLIAA' A
#
# COMPACT_ATOMS: atom_id res chain seq x y z
N MET A 1 -1.19 12.38 -0.46
CA MET A 1 -1.05 11.74 0.88
C MET A 1 0.37 11.19 1.01
N SER A 2 1.10 11.50 2.08
CA SER A 2 2.47 10.99 2.25
C SER A 2 2.48 9.47 2.41
N LYS A 3 3.44 8.79 1.77
CA LYS A 3 3.60 7.33 1.84
C LYS A 3 3.67 6.82 3.29
N LYS A 4 4.32 7.59 4.18
CA LYS A 4 4.41 7.29 5.61
C LYS A 4 3.04 7.28 6.29
N ILE A 5 2.20 8.27 5.99
CA ILE A 5 0.83 8.37 6.53
C ILE A 5 0.00 7.17 6.08
N LEU A 6 0.14 6.77 4.81
CA LEU A 6 -0.60 5.64 4.27
C LEU A 6 -0.15 4.30 4.87
N PHE A 7 1.15 4.14 5.14
CA PHE A 7 1.67 2.99 5.87
C PHE A 7 1.18 2.95 7.33
N LEU A 8 1.23 4.08 8.05
CA LEU A 8 0.70 4.18 9.42
C LEU A 8 -0.79 3.84 9.47
N LYS A 9 -1.56 4.31 8.48
CA LYS A 9 -2.98 3.99 8.33
C LYS A 9 -3.19 2.49 8.21
N ILE A 10 -2.44 1.80 7.35
CA ILE A 10 -2.47 0.33 7.20
C ILE A 10 -2.16 -0.36 8.53
N CYS A 11 -1.09 0.06 9.22
CA CYS A 11 -0.71 -0.50 10.52
C CYS A 11 -1.81 -0.35 11.56
N TYR A 12 -2.40 0.85 11.67
CA TYR A 12 -3.50 1.12 12.59
C TYR A 12 -4.74 0.27 12.27
N THR A 13 -5.16 0.20 11.01
CA THR A 13 -6.30 -0.63 10.61
C THR A 13 -6.06 -2.12 10.81
N LYS A 14 -4.82 -2.59 10.63
CA LYS A 14 -4.45 -3.99 10.91
C LYS A 14 -4.53 -4.29 12.41
N TRP A 15 -4.03 -3.38 13.24
CA TRP A 15 -4.15 -3.50 14.69
C TRP A 15 -5.61 -3.47 15.14
N LEU A 16 -6.41 -2.53 14.61
CA LEU A 16 -7.84 -2.44 14.89
C LEU A 16 -8.58 -3.73 14.49
N LEU A 17 -8.32 -4.27 13.30
CA LEU A 17 -8.95 -5.51 12.85
C LEU A 17 -8.60 -6.69 13.76
N ASN A 18 -7.33 -6.83 14.14
CA ASN A 18 -6.89 -7.88 15.07
C ASN A 18 -7.51 -7.72 16.45
N SER A 19 -7.67 -6.49 16.94
CA SER A 19 -8.38 -6.20 18.18
C SER A 19 -9.86 -6.56 18.07
N LEU A 20 -10.53 -6.19 16.97
CA LEU A 20 -11.94 -6.52 16.74
C LEU A 20 -12.17 -8.04 16.68
N LEU A 21 -11.28 -8.79 16.04
CA LEU A 21 -11.38 -10.26 15.95
C LEU A 21 -11.25 -10.99 17.29
N LYS A 22 -10.70 -10.35 18.34
CA LYS A 22 -10.69 -10.92 19.69
C LYS A 22 -12.07 -10.89 20.35
N PHE A 23 -12.93 -9.95 19.95
CA PHE A 23 -14.22 -9.70 20.61
C PHE A 23 -15.43 -9.96 19.71
N LEU A 24 -15.25 -9.92 18.39
CA LEU A 24 -16.31 -10.02 17.40
C LEU A 24 -16.05 -11.21 16.47
N SER A 25 -17.13 -11.88 16.07
CA SER A 25 -17.07 -12.90 15.04
C SER A 25 -16.57 -12.31 13.71
N PRO A 26 -15.76 -13.05 12.93
CA PRO A 26 -15.33 -12.61 11.60
C PRO A 26 -16.47 -12.34 10.62
N ARG A 27 -17.67 -12.89 10.87
CA ARG A 27 -18.89 -12.60 10.07
C ARG A 27 -19.57 -11.28 10.45
N ASN A 28 -19.10 -10.60 11.51
CA ASN A 28 -19.66 -9.32 11.90
C ASN A 28 -19.40 -8.27 10.80
N ARG A 29 -20.45 -7.52 10.41
CA ARG A 29 -20.38 -6.51 9.36
C ARG A 29 -19.28 -5.47 9.59
N LEU A 30 -19.01 -5.10 10.85
CA LEU A 30 -17.93 -4.18 11.21
C LEU A 30 -16.55 -4.77 10.88
N VAL A 31 -16.32 -6.03 11.22
CA VAL A 31 -15.06 -6.73 10.93
C VAL A 31 -14.84 -6.84 9.42
N ILE A 32 -15.89 -7.20 8.68
CA ILE A 32 -15.86 -7.26 7.21
C ILE A 32 -15.52 -5.89 6.62
N TYR A 33 -16.18 -4.84 7.10
CA TYR A 33 -15.93 -3.48 6.62
C TYR A 33 -14.48 -3.03 6.88
N VAL A 34 -13.98 -3.26 8.10
CA VAL A 34 -12.60 -2.91 8.46
C VAL A 34 -11.59 -3.73 7.63
N SER A 35 -11.87 -5.00 7.37
CA SER A 35 -11.07 -5.85 6.48
C SER A 35 -11.02 -5.32 5.05
N GLN A 36 -12.17 -5.00 4.45
CA GLN A 36 -12.24 -4.42 3.10
C GLN A 36 -11.52 -3.07 3.01
N TYR A 37 -11.59 -2.27 4.07
CA TYR A 37 -10.92 -0.98 4.14
C TYR A 37 -9.38 -1.11 4.25
N LEU A 38 -8.92 -2.09 5.02
CA LEU A 38 -7.50 -2.45 5.11
C LEU A 38 -6.96 -2.86 3.72
N ASP A 39 -7.70 -3.73 3.01
CA ASP A 39 -7.32 -4.17 1.66
C ASP A 39 -7.22 -3.02 0.67
N LYS A 40 -8.22 -2.13 0.63
CA LYS A 40 -8.17 -0.93 -0.22
C LYS A 40 -6.92 -0.08 0.06
N SER A 41 -6.57 0.07 1.34
CA SER A 41 -5.39 0.85 1.74
C SER A 41 -4.09 0.18 1.27
N ILE A 42 -3.98 -1.15 1.34
CA ILE A 42 -2.83 -1.92 0.86
C ILE A 42 -2.69 -1.80 -0.66
N VAL A 43 -3.79 -1.93 -1.42
CA VAL A 43 -3.78 -1.79 -2.89
C VAL A 43 -3.27 -0.40 -3.29
N ILE A 44 -3.74 0.66 -2.63
CA ILE A 44 -3.27 2.02 -2.90
C ILE A 44 -1.76 2.12 -2.62
N TYR A 45 -1.28 1.58 -1.50
CA TYR A 45 0.15 1.59 -1.16
C TYR A 45 1.00 0.87 -2.21
N GLN A 46 0.57 -0.31 -2.64
CA GLN A 46 1.25 -1.10 -3.67
C GLN A 46 1.26 -0.37 -5.01
N SER A 47 0.16 0.28 -5.39
CA SER A 47 0.09 1.08 -6.63
C SER A 47 1.12 2.22 -6.64
N LEU A 48 1.33 2.88 -5.50
CA LEU A 48 2.32 3.95 -5.34
C LEU A 48 3.75 3.41 -5.42
N LEU A 49 4.01 2.25 -4.81
CA LEU A 49 5.29 1.55 -4.93
C LEU A 49 5.59 1.18 -6.38
N TYR A 50 4.61 0.61 -7.07
CA TYR A 50 4.74 0.22 -8.47
C TYR A 50 5.01 1.42 -9.38
N LYS A 51 4.26 2.52 -9.21
CA LYS A 51 4.50 3.77 -9.95
C LYS A 51 5.93 4.28 -9.72
N LYS A 52 6.40 4.32 -8.48
CA LYS A 52 7.77 4.74 -8.14
C LYS A 52 8.81 3.84 -8.81
N TYR A 53 8.62 2.53 -8.77
CA TYR A 53 9.52 1.57 -9.42
C TYR A 53 9.56 1.78 -10.95
N LYS A 54 8.39 1.91 -11.58
CA LYS A 54 8.27 2.13 -13.03
C LYS A 54 8.98 3.41 -13.47
N ILE A 55 8.81 4.52 -12.74
CA ILE A 55 9.49 5.79 -13.02
C ILE A 55 11.02 5.62 -12.89
N LYS A 56 11.51 5.02 -11.80
CA LYS A 56 12.94 4.76 -11.59
C LYS A 56 13.53 3.91 -12.72
N ARG A 57 12.83 2.87 -13.13
CA ARG A 57 13.24 2.00 -14.25
C ARG A 57 13.30 2.75 -15.58
N SER A 58 12.31 3.62 -15.84
CA SER A 58 12.31 4.46 -17.06
C SER A 58 13.47 5.46 -17.07
N SER A 59 13.74 6.13 -15.94
CA SER A 59 14.86 7.07 -15.80
C SER A 59 16.21 6.39 -16.01
N ASN A 60 16.41 5.21 -15.42
CA ASN A 60 17.65 4.44 -15.59
C ASN A 60 17.86 3.99 -17.05
N LYS A 61 16.77 3.68 -17.77
CA LYS A 61 16.85 3.33 -19.20
C LYS A 61 17.30 4.52 -20.05
N ILE A 62 16.83 5.73 -19.72
CA ILE A 62 17.22 6.96 -20.40
C ILE A 62 18.69 7.30 -20.11
N SER A 63 19.13 7.20 -18.86
CA SER A 63 20.54 7.48 -18.50
C SER A 63 21.51 6.51 -19.19
N LEU A 64 21.17 5.21 -19.24
CA LEU A 64 21.97 4.21 -19.95
C LEU A 64 22.07 4.49 -21.45
N ARG A 65 20.95 4.86 -22.09
CA ARG A 65 20.97 5.25 -23.51
C ARG A 65 21.84 6.46 -23.78
N LYS A 66 21.83 7.45 -22.87
CA LYS A 66 22.66 8.65 -22.98
C LYS A 66 24.16 8.35 -22.83
N LEU A 67 24.52 7.38 -21.99
CA LEU A 67 25.90 6.92 -21.81
C LEU A 67 26.43 6.12 -23.03
N ILE A 68 25.58 5.28 -23.65
CA ILE A 68 25.98 4.50 -24.84
C ILE A 68 26.11 5.38 -26.09
N ALA A 69 25.40 6.51 -26.14
CA ALA A 69 25.41 7.44 -27.26
C ALA A 69 26.48 8.56 -27.16
N ALA A 70 27.27 8.57 -26.09
CA ALA A 70 28.40 9.49 -25.87
C ALA A 70 29.71 8.77 -26.14
#